data_AF-A0A969JMQ5-F1
#
_entry.id   AF-A0A969JMQ5-F1
#
_cell.length_a   1.000
_cell.length_b   1.000
_cell.length_c   1.000
_cell.angle_alpha   90.00
_cell.angle_beta   90.00
_cell.angle_gamma   90.00
#
_symmetry.space_group_name_H-M   'P 1'
#
loop_
_entity.id
_entity.type
_entity.pdbx_description
1 polymer ?
#
loop_
_entity_poly.entity_id
_entity_poly.type
_entity_poly.pdbx_seq_one_letter_code
_entity_poly.pdbx_strand_id
1 'polypeptide(L)'
;MKMLKFIIGLISTVAFSLGWVFSILQWPGGSELSIWGFAGFAFIYLPMLAVDFFKSTIKRTKVERLKFLFGLVSGILAGLSIIFKLWHLQGADILLMVGSGLFIFGFLPLLFFTMFKKSVS
;
A
#
# COMPACT_ATOMS: atom_id res chain seq x y z
N MET A 1 -0.55 20.29 5.78
CA MET A 1 -0.04 18.99 5.27
C MET A 1 -0.92 18.31 4.20
N LYS A 2 -2.08 18.87 3.79
CA LYS A 2 -2.94 18.24 2.76
C LYS A 2 -2.36 18.31 1.34
N MET A 3 -1.83 19.48 0.95
CA MET A 3 -1.16 19.71 -0.34
C MET A 3 0.05 18.79 -0.55
N LEU A 4 0.94 18.67 0.44
CA LEU A 4 2.14 17.82 0.34
C LEU A 4 1.80 16.34 0.07
N LYS A 5 0.79 15.79 0.75
CA LYS A 5 0.29 14.43 0.48
C LYS A 5 -0.21 14.26 -0.94
N PHE A 6 -0.98 15.25 -1.41
CA PHE A 6 -1.54 15.22 -2.75
C PHE A 6 -0.42 15.27 -3.80
N ILE A 7 0.56 16.14 -3.61
CA ILE A 7 1.73 16.27 -4.51
C ILE A 7 2.56 14.99 -4.51
N ILE A 8 2.92 14.44 -3.34
CA ILE A 8 3.72 13.21 -3.24
C ILE A 8 2.97 12.02 -3.85
N GLY A 9 1.68 11.89 -3.56
CA GLY A 9 0.84 10.83 -4.12
C GLY A 9 0.71 10.96 -5.64
N LEU A 10 0.49 12.18 -6.14
CA LEU A 10 0.37 12.44 -7.57
C LEU A 10 1.69 12.16 -8.29
N ILE A 11 2.82 12.66 -7.78
CA ILE A 11 4.15 12.39 -8.36
C ILE A 11 4.43 10.89 -8.39
N SER A 12 4.16 10.18 -7.30
CA SER A 12 4.41 8.72 -7.23
C SER A 12 3.53 7.94 -8.21
N THR A 13 2.25 8.32 -8.33
CA THR A 13 1.29 7.65 -9.23
C THR A 13 1.60 7.95 -10.70
N VAL A 14 1.97 9.19 -11.01
CA VAL A 14 2.38 9.60 -12.35
C VAL A 14 3.69 8.93 -12.75
N ALA A 15 4.68 8.86 -11.85
CA ALA A 15 5.93 8.15 -12.10
C ALA A 15 5.70 6.64 -12.33
N PHE A 16 4.84 6.01 -11.54
CA PHE A 16 4.48 4.60 -11.74
C PHE A 16 3.81 4.37 -13.10
N SER A 17 2.81 5.20 -13.44
CA SER A 17 2.07 5.13 -14.70
C SER A 17 2.98 5.35 -15.92
N LEU A 18 3.82 6.39 -15.88
CA LEU A 18 4.79 6.69 -16.94
C LEU A 18 5.84 5.60 -17.08
N GLY A 19 6.35 5.05 -15.98
CA GLY A 19 7.30 3.93 -16.01
C GLY A 19 6.71 2.68 -16.67
N TRP A 20 5.41 2.43 -16.46
CA TRP A 20 4.72 1.32 -17.13
C TRP A 20 4.58 1.55 -18.64
N VAL A 21 4.21 2.77 -19.05
CA VAL A 21 4.15 3.15 -20.47
C VAL A 21 5.53 3.02 -21.13
N PHE A 22 6.59 3.47 -20.46
CA PHE A 22 7.95 3.39 -20.99
C PHE A 22 8.45 1.95 -21.08
N SER A 23 8.05 1.08 -20.14
CA SER A 23 8.35 -0.35 -20.21
C SER A 23 7.69 -1.00 -21.43
N ILE A 24 6.44 -0.65 -21.73
CA ILE A 24 5.73 -1.17 -22.93
C ILE A 24 6.38 -0.65 -24.21
N LEU A 25 6.79 0.62 -24.23
CA LEU A 25 7.46 1.25 -25.37
C LEU A 25 8.93 0.83 -25.54
N GLN A 26 9.45 -0.06 -24.68
CA GLN A 26 10.84 -0.51 -24.66
C GLN A 26 11.86 0.62 -24.56
N TRP A 27 11.48 1.75 -23.97
CA TRP A 27 12.38 2.85 -23.75
C TRP A 27 13.36 2.53 -22.60
N PRO A 28 14.65 2.88 -22.73
CA PRO A 28 15.64 2.61 -21.70
C PRO A 28 15.23 3.27 -20.37
N GLY A 29 15.28 2.50 -19.28
CA GLY A 29 14.94 2.97 -17.94
C GLY A 29 13.45 2.93 -17.57
N GLY A 30 12.56 2.42 -18.43
CA GLY A 30 11.13 2.30 -18.12
C GLY A 30 10.83 1.43 -16.89
N SER A 31 11.52 0.29 -16.78
CA SER A 31 11.39 -0.63 -15.64
C SER A 31 11.85 0.01 -14.33
N GLU A 32 13.00 0.67 -14.34
CA GLU A 32 13.57 1.35 -13.17
C GLU A 32 12.65 2.48 -12.68
N LEU A 33 12.13 3.31 -13.60
CA LEU A 33 11.25 4.41 -13.26
C LEU A 33 9.92 3.93 -12.64
N SER A 34 9.39 2.80 -13.12
CA SER A 34 8.18 2.19 -12.55
C SER A 34 8.43 1.65 -11.14
N ILE A 35 9.59 1.04 -10.91
CA ILE A 35 9.96 0.51 -9.59
C ILE A 35 10.12 1.65 -8.57
N TRP A 36 10.82 2.72 -8.92
CA TRP A 36 10.99 3.89 -8.04
C TRP A 36 9.66 4.61 -7.77
N GLY A 37 8.79 4.72 -8.77
CA GLY A 37 7.44 5.27 -8.61
C GLY A 37 6.59 4.44 -7.64
N PHE A 38 6.62 3.11 -7.79
CA PHE A 38 5.90 2.20 -6.91
C PHE A 38 6.48 2.15 -5.49
N ALA A 39 7.81 2.16 -5.36
CA ALA A 39 8.48 2.24 -4.07
C ALA A 39 8.14 3.55 -3.33
N GLY A 40 8.15 4.69 -4.03
CA GLY A 40 7.70 5.97 -3.48
C GLY A 40 6.25 5.93 -3.01
N PHE A 41 5.36 5.30 -3.77
CA PHE A 41 3.96 5.13 -3.38
C PHE A 41 3.81 4.23 -2.14
N ALA A 42 4.48 3.07 -2.12
CA ALA A 42 4.38 2.09 -1.04
C ALA A 42 5.05 2.55 0.27
N PHE A 43 6.19 3.25 0.19
CA PHE A 43 6.99 3.62 1.37
C PHE A 43 6.81 5.07 1.83
N ILE A 44 6.41 5.99 0.97
CA ILE A 44 6.26 7.40 1.35
C ILE A 44 4.78 7.74 1.50
N TYR A 45 3.97 7.44 0.48
CA TYR A 45 2.55 7.83 0.49
C TYR A 45 1.72 7.00 1.48
N LEU A 46 1.89 5.67 1.51
CA LEU A 46 1.17 4.77 2.43
C LEU A 46 1.42 5.10 3.91
N PRO A 47 2.68 5.27 4.39
CA PRO A 47 2.95 5.60 5.79
C PRO A 47 2.52 7.02 6.16
N MET A 48 2.56 7.96 5.22
CA MET A 48 2.10 9.33 5.45
C MET A 48 0.57 9.39 5.55
N LEU A 49 -0.15 8.57 4.77
CA LEU A 49 -1.57 8.30 5.01
C LEU A 49 -1.78 7.65 6.38
N ALA A 50 -0.92 6.70 6.76
CA ALA A 50 -1.05 6.00 8.03
C ALA A 50 -1.06 6.95 9.23
N VAL A 51 -0.08 7.85 9.28
CA VAL A 51 0.09 8.82 10.38
C VAL A 51 -1.11 9.76 10.48
N ASP A 52 -1.66 10.21 9.35
CA ASP A 52 -2.83 11.09 9.34
C ASP A 52 -4.13 10.36 9.68
N PHE A 53 -4.25 9.09 9.30
CA PHE A 53 -5.33 8.25 9.80
C PHE A 53 -5.21 8.04 11.31
N PHE A 54 -4.02 7.76 11.86
CA PHE A 54 -3.83 7.65 13.31
C PHE A 54 -4.16 8.94 14.06
N LYS A 55 -3.77 10.12 13.53
CA LYS A 55 -4.14 11.42 14.10
C LYS A 55 -5.65 11.70 14.05
N SER A 56 -6.34 11.33 12.97
CA SER A 56 -7.81 11.49 12.87
C SER A 56 -8.62 10.42 13.61
N THR A 57 -7.98 9.31 14.00
CA THR A 57 -8.59 8.12 14.66
C THR A 57 -8.51 8.21 16.20
N ILE A 58 -8.26 9.40 16.76
CA ILE A 58 -8.29 9.63 18.22
C ILE A 58 -9.65 9.26 18.84
N LYS A 59 -10.76 9.31 18.08
CA LYS A 59 -12.12 8.93 18.54
C LYS A 59 -12.56 7.49 18.24
N ARG A 60 -11.73 6.67 17.58
CA ARG A 60 -12.13 5.33 17.10
C ARG A 60 -11.79 4.20 18.06
N THR A 61 -12.57 3.11 17.99
CA THR A 61 -12.41 1.92 18.85
C THR A 61 -11.12 1.15 18.53
N LYS A 62 -10.58 0.42 19.51
CA LYS A 62 -9.33 -0.37 19.36
C LYS A 62 -9.34 -1.30 18.13
N VAL A 63 -10.52 -1.84 17.79
CA VAL A 63 -10.73 -2.73 16.62
C VAL A 63 -10.48 -2.00 15.29
N GLU A 64 -10.90 -0.75 15.16
CA GLU A 64 -10.67 0.02 13.93
C GLU A 64 -9.20 0.39 13.74
N ARG A 65 -8.46 0.63 14.84
CA ARG A 65 -7.01 0.84 14.79
C ARG A 65 -6.27 -0.42 14.34
N LEU A 66 -6.63 -1.58 14.90
CA LEU A 66 -6.06 -2.86 14.50
C LEU A 66 -6.34 -3.17 13.03
N LYS A 67 -7.59 -3.02 12.58
CA LYS A 67 -7.95 -3.20 11.16
C LYS A 67 -7.04 -2.38 10.26
N PHE A 68 -6.86 -1.10 10.57
CA PHE A 68 -6.06 -0.21 9.76
C PHE A 68 -4.56 -0.57 9.77
N LEU A 69 -4.03 -0.99 10.93
CA LEU A 69 -2.66 -1.48 11.06
C LEU A 69 -2.42 -2.74 10.22
N PHE A 70 -3.32 -3.73 10.30
CA PHE A 70 -3.26 -4.96 9.50
C PHE A 70 -3.34 -4.66 8.00
N GLY A 71 -4.20 -3.72 7.59
CA GLY A 71 -4.32 -3.28 6.18
C GLY A 71 -3.04 -2.59 5.68
N LEU A 72 -2.41 -1.76 6.50
CA LEU A 72 -1.13 -1.13 6.14
C LEU A 72 0.01 -2.12 6.02
N VAL A 73 0.16 -2.99 7.02
CA VAL A 73 1.25 -3.96 7.04
C VAL A 73 1.13 -4.93 5.86
N SER A 74 -0.08 -5.43 5.58
CA SER A 74 -0.32 -6.27 4.40
C SER A 74 -0.08 -5.54 3.09
N GLY A 75 -0.51 -4.28 2.96
CA GLY A 75 -0.27 -3.46 1.77
C GLY A 75 1.21 -3.20 1.50
N ILE A 76 2.00 -2.91 2.53
CA ILE A 76 3.46 -2.72 2.42
C ILE A 76 4.14 -4.04 2.03
N LEU A 77 3.77 -5.16 2.65
CA LEU A 77 4.31 -6.48 2.32
C LEU A 77 4.01 -6.87 0.86
N ALA A 78 2.76 -6.69 0.42
CA ALA A 78 2.37 -6.94 -0.97
C ALA A 78 3.13 -6.01 -1.93
N GLY A 79 3.30 -4.74 -1.57
CA GLY A 79 4.06 -3.79 -2.37
C GLY A 79 5.54 -4.18 -2.51
N LEU A 80 6.18 -4.57 -1.41
CA LEU A 80 7.55 -5.10 -1.40
C LEU A 80 7.70 -6.35 -2.28
N SER A 81 6.70 -7.22 -2.28
CA SER A 81 6.68 -8.43 -3.11
C SER A 81 6.76 -8.11 -4.60
N ILE A 82 6.03 -7.08 -5.04
CA ILE A 82 6.01 -6.64 -6.44
C ILE A 82 7.39 -6.08 -6.83
N ILE A 83 8.01 -5.28 -5.96
CA ILE A 83 9.37 -4.75 -6.19
C ILE A 83 10.38 -5.90 -6.30
N PHE A 84 10.31 -6.89 -5.40
CA PHE A 84 11.19 -8.06 -5.45
C PHE A 84 11.00 -8.86 -6.74
N LYS A 85 9.76 -8.99 -7.22
CA LYS A 85 9.46 -9.63 -8.51
C LYS A 85 10.09 -8.88 -9.68
N LEU A 86 9.99 -7.54 -9.67
CA LEU A 86 10.55 -6.70 -10.73
C LEU A 86 12.09 -6.69 -10.71
N TRP A 87 12.71 -6.86 -9.55
CA TRP A 87 14.17 -6.98 -9.40
C TRP A 87 14.70 -8.41 -9.52
N HIS A 88 13.85 -9.39 -9.84
CA HIS A 88 14.21 -10.82 -9.86
C HIS A 88 14.86 -11.31 -8.56
N LEU A 89 14.53 -10.67 -7.43
CA LEU A 89 15.03 -11.05 -6.12
C LEU A 89 14.30 -12.31 -5.60
N GLN A 90 15.07 -13.20 -4.98
CA GLN A 90 14.53 -14.40 -4.35
C GLN A 90 13.65 -14.03 -3.14
N GLY A 91 12.53 -14.74 -2.97
CA GLY A 91 11.59 -14.52 -1.86
C GLY A 91 10.38 -13.64 -2.17
N ALA A 92 10.25 -13.14 -3.41
CA ALA A 92 9.10 -12.34 -3.83
C ALA A 92 7.75 -13.06 -3.62
N ASP A 93 7.68 -14.34 -3.97
CA ASP A 93 6.45 -15.12 -3.82
C ASP A 93 6.09 -15.38 -2.35
N ILE A 94 7.10 -15.57 -1.49
CA ILE A 94 6.90 -15.79 -0.05
C ILE A 94 6.35 -14.51 0.59
N LEU A 95 6.94 -13.35 0.28
CA LEU A 95 6.42 -12.07 0.76
C LEU A 95 4.98 -11.82 0.28
N LEU A 96 4.66 -12.22 -0.97
CA LEU A 96 3.33 -12.03 -1.53
C LEU A 96 2.31 -12.93 -0.81
N MET A 97 2.68 -14.17 -0.55
CA MET A 97 1.86 -15.14 0.17
C MET A 97 1.61 -14.71 1.62
N VAL A 98 2.64 -14.20 2.31
CA VAL A 98 2.50 -13.66 3.67
C VAL A 98 1.68 -12.37 3.70
N GLY A 99 1.92 -11.45 2.77
CA GLY A 99 1.18 -10.18 2.68
C GLY A 99 -0.30 -10.39 2.36
N SER A 100 -0.59 -11.25 1.38
CA SER A 100 -1.97 -11.64 1.04
C SER A 100 -2.65 -12.44 2.15
N GLY A 101 -1.94 -13.35 2.83
CA GLY A 101 -2.44 -14.05 4.00
C GLY A 101 -2.83 -13.10 5.14
N LEU A 102 -1.97 -12.13 5.46
CA LEU A 102 -2.27 -11.07 6.45
C LEU A 102 -3.47 -10.21 6.04
N PHE A 103 -3.67 -9.97 4.75
CA PHE A 103 -4.84 -9.26 4.25
C PHE A 103 -6.13 -10.08 4.41
N ILE A 104 -6.09 -11.36 4.02
CA ILE A 104 -7.26 -12.26 4.05
C ILE A 104 -7.66 -12.61 5.48
N PHE A 105 -6.70 -12.93 6.35
CA PHE A 105 -6.99 -13.37 7.72
C PHE A 105 -6.97 -12.24 8.76
N GLY A 106 -6.22 -11.16 8.51
CA GLY A 106 -6.15 -10.03 9.43
C GLY A 106 -7.14 -8.93 9.08
N PHE A 107 -7.00 -8.34 7.89
CA PHE A 107 -7.77 -7.16 7.50
C PHE A 107 -9.25 -7.46 7.22
N LEU A 108 -9.53 -8.48 6.40
CA LEU A 108 -10.87 -8.82 5.93
C LEU A 108 -11.86 -9.16 7.06
N PRO A 109 -11.53 -10.03 8.03
CA PRO A 109 -12.46 -10.39 9.11
C PRO A 109 -12.78 -9.18 9.98
N LEU A 110 -11.76 -8.38 10.34
CA LEU A 110 -11.93 -7.15 11.10
C LEU A 110 -12.79 -6.13 10.34
N LEU A 111 -12.67 -6.07 9.01
CA LEU A 111 -13.52 -5.23 8.18
C LEU A 111 -14.99 -5.66 8.27
N PHE A 112 -15.29 -6.94 8.05
CA PHE A 112 -16.66 -7.45 8.16
C PHE A 112 -17.25 -7.21 9.55
N PHE A 113 -16.52 -7.51 10.63
CA PHE A 113 -16.99 -7.24 11.99
C PHE A 113 -17.33 -5.76 12.22
N THR A 114 -16.52 -4.85 11.70
CA THR A 114 -16.83 -3.41 11.81
C THR A 114 -18.04 -3.00 10.98
N MET A 115 -18.26 -3.59 9.79
CA MET A 115 -19.43 -3.28 8.96
C MET A 115 -20.72 -3.82 9.59
N PHE A 116 -20.71 -5.05 10.10
CA PHE A 116 -21.86 -5.61 10.81
C PHE A 116 -22.24 -4.77 12.03
N LYS A 117 -21.27 -4.40 12.86
CA LYS A 117 -21.54 -3.57 14.05
C LYS A 117 -22.11 -2.19 13.69
N LYS A 118 -21.70 -1.62 12.56
CA LYS A 118 -22.18 -0.32 12.07
C LYS A 118 -23.54 -0.40 11.38
N SER A 119 -23.95 -1.58 10.91
CA SER A 119 -25.27 -1.81 10.31
C SER A 119 -26.37 -2.11 11.33
N VAL A 120 -26.00 -2.56 12.53
CA VAL A 120 -26.94 -2.93 13.61
C VAL A 120 -27.12 -1.80 14.64
N SER A 121 -26.25 -0.78 14.62
CA SER A 121 -26.34 0.43 15.46
C SER A 121 -26.84 1.62 14.66
#